data_AF-A0A523RLI7-F1
#
_entry.id   AF-A0A523RLI7-F1
#
_cell.length_a   1.000
_cell.length_b   1.000
_cell.length_c   1.000
_cell.angle_alpha   90.00
_cell.angle_beta   90.00
_cell.angle_gamma   90.00
#
_symmetry.space_group_name_H-M   'P 1'
#
loop_
_entity.id
_entity.type
_entity.pdbx_description
1 polymer ?
#
loop_
_entity_poly.entity_id
_entity_poly.type
_entity_poly.pdbx_seq_one_letter_code
_entity_poly.pdbx_strand_id
1 'polypeptide(L)'
;MSDDEIGSIIDDHIKKTSRLLPDSFETDDLLDDLRSHIRESFSDKVQKRPSEDPIHLIKDVLDDLGSPEEIARQYGIEQIEEPDTRNSADKWIYYTMRLMASILVVVLASWIASTITEGLVDFNFAVIMLLAFAIFEWYVRTQQTKDA
;
A
#
# COMPACT_ATOMS: atom_id res chain seq x y z
N MET A 1 5.87 -33.79 4.30
CA MET A 1 6.28 -32.98 3.13
C MET A 1 6.77 -31.64 3.67
N SER A 2 7.79 -31.05 3.06
CA SER A 2 8.33 -29.78 3.56
C SER A 2 7.55 -28.62 2.94
N ASP A 3 7.26 -27.60 3.74
CA ASP A 3 6.69 -26.32 3.30
C ASP A 3 7.46 -25.73 2.09
N ASP A 4 8.74 -26.11 1.93
CA ASP A 4 9.61 -25.78 0.80
C ASP A 4 9.04 -26.19 -0.58
N GLU A 5 8.36 -27.34 -0.69
CA GLU A 5 7.77 -27.79 -1.96
C GLU A 5 6.57 -26.92 -2.36
N ILE A 6 5.74 -26.52 -1.38
CA ILE A 6 4.61 -25.62 -1.59
C ILE A 6 5.11 -24.22 -1.95
N GLY A 7 6.13 -23.73 -1.24
CA GLY A 7 6.78 -22.46 -1.57
C GLY A 7 7.29 -22.42 -3.01
N SER A 8 7.94 -23.50 -3.47
CA SER A 8 8.43 -23.60 -4.85
C SER A 8 7.32 -23.58 -5.89
N ILE A 9 6.13 -24.14 -5.59
CA ILE A 9 4.98 -24.13 -6.51
C ILE A 9 4.41 -22.71 -6.63
N ILE A 10 4.29 -22.00 -5.50
CA ILE A 10 3.81 -20.61 -5.47
C ILE A 10 4.77 -19.72 -6.27
N ASP A 11 6.08 -19.82 -6.00
CA ASP A 11 7.08 -18.99 -6.68
C ASP A 11 7.19 -19.28 -8.19
N ASP A 12 6.91 -20.51 -8.62
CA ASP A 12 6.83 -20.82 -10.05
C ASP A 12 5.60 -20.17 -10.71
N HIS A 13 4.47 -20.11 -10.00
CA HIS A 13 3.25 -19.45 -10.47
C HIS A 13 3.44 -17.92 -10.57
N ILE A 14 3.69 -17.25 -9.43
CA ILE A 14 4.82 -16.32 -9.29
C ILE A 14 5.44 -15.74 -10.57
N LYS A 15 6.53 -16.40 -10.91
CA LYS A 15 7.45 -16.12 -12.00
C LYS A 15 6.84 -16.29 -13.39
N LYS A 16 5.83 -17.14 -13.55
CA LYS A 16 5.12 -17.27 -14.83
C LYS A 16 4.26 -16.04 -15.07
N THR A 17 3.55 -15.57 -14.06
CA THR A 17 2.74 -14.35 -14.12
C THR A 17 3.63 -13.13 -14.38
N SER A 18 4.76 -12.99 -13.67
CA SER A 18 5.67 -11.85 -13.85
C SER A 18 6.24 -11.72 -15.25
N ARG A 19 6.47 -12.85 -15.95
CA ARG A 19 6.96 -12.86 -17.35
C ARG A 19 5.95 -12.34 -18.37
N LEU A 20 4.67 -12.31 -18.01
CA LEU A 20 3.58 -11.86 -18.88
C LEU A 20 3.21 -10.39 -18.63
N LEU A 21 3.71 -9.82 -17.53
CA LEU A 21 3.46 -8.45 -17.11
C LEU A 21 4.63 -7.53 -17.46
N PRO A 22 4.38 -6.21 -17.64
CA PRO A 22 5.44 -5.23 -17.84
C PRO A 22 6.32 -5.11 -16.57
N ASP A 23 7.61 -4.84 -16.76
CA ASP A 23 8.54 -4.61 -15.65
C ASP A 23 8.29 -3.20 -15.06
N SER A 24 7.40 -3.12 -14.06
CA SER A 24 6.98 -1.87 -13.42
C SER A 24 6.74 -2.06 -11.91
N PHE A 25 6.80 -0.96 -11.16
CA PHE A 25 6.55 -0.97 -9.72
C PHE A 25 5.15 -1.51 -9.38
N GLU A 26 4.14 -1.16 -10.17
CA GLU A 26 2.76 -1.64 -10.01
C GLU A 26 2.65 -3.15 -10.27
N THR A 27 3.51 -3.71 -11.12
CA THR A 27 3.57 -5.15 -11.37
C THR A 27 4.20 -5.87 -10.18
N ASP A 28 5.28 -5.32 -9.60
CA ASP A 28 5.90 -5.90 -8.41
C ASP A 28 4.93 -5.92 -7.21
N ASP A 29 4.22 -4.81 -6.97
CA ASP A 29 3.19 -4.72 -5.93
C ASP A 29 2.09 -5.78 -6.13
N LEU A 30 1.59 -5.93 -7.36
CA LEU A 30 0.59 -6.94 -7.68
C LEU A 30 1.09 -8.36 -7.41
N LEU A 31 2.34 -8.66 -7.79
CA LEU A 31 2.92 -10.00 -7.61
C LEU A 31 3.12 -10.34 -6.13
N ASP A 32 3.47 -9.35 -5.30
CA ASP A 32 3.59 -9.53 -3.86
C ASP A 32 2.23 -9.69 -3.18
N ASP A 33 1.21 -8.94 -3.61
CA ASP A 33 -0.18 -9.13 -3.17
C ASP A 33 -0.68 -10.52 -3.54
N LEU A 34 -0.42 -10.97 -4.77
CA LEU A 34 -0.80 -12.30 -5.26
C LEU A 34 -0.12 -13.40 -4.42
N ARG A 35 1.18 -13.25 -4.13
CA ARG A 35 1.93 -14.18 -3.29
C ARG A 35 1.35 -14.26 -1.88
N SER A 36 1.02 -13.12 -1.28
CA SER A 36 0.40 -13.06 0.04
C SER A 36 -0.96 -13.77 0.06
N HIS A 37 -1.80 -13.46 -0.92
CA HIS A 37 -3.14 -14.02 -1.05
C HIS A 37 -3.15 -15.53 -1.25
N ILE A 38 -2.23 -16.07 -2.06
CA ILE A 38 -2.09 -17.52 -2.25
C ILE A 38 -1.72 -18.20 -0.94
N ARG A 39 -0.77 -17.64 -0.18
CA ARG A 39 -0.34 -18.21 1.11
C ARG A 39 -1.45 -18.19 2.16
N GLU A 40 -2.17 -17.08 2.27
CA GLU A 40 -3.30 -16.94 3.18
C GLU A 40 -4.41 -17.94 2.82
N SER A 41 -4.81 -17.99 1.55
CA SER A 41 -5.85 -18.88 1.05
C SER A 41 -5.49 -20.36 1.23
N PHE A 42 -4.22 -20.70 1.02
CA PHE A 42 -3.70 -22.03 1.28
C PHE A 42 -3.77 -22.39 2.77
N SER A 43 -3.28 -21.51 3.65
CA SER A 43 -3.34 -21.69 5.10
C SER A 43 -4.78 -21.90 5.59
N ASP A 44 -5.71 -21.08 5.09
CA ASP A 44 -7.14 -21.19 5.37
C ASP A 44 -7.73 -22.55 4.97
N LYS A 45 -7.37 -23.03 3.77
CA LYS A 45 -7.84 -24.33 3.27
C LYS A 45 -7.24 -25.49 4.06
N VAL A 46 -5.97 -25.41 4.45
CA VAL A 46 -5.32 -26.40 5.32
C VAL A 46 -6.01 -26.44 6.69
N GLN A 47 -6.35 -25.29 7.27
CA GLN A 47 -7.05 -25.23 8.55
C GLN A 47 -8.46 -25.83 8.48
N LYS A 48 -9.18 -25.59 7.38
CA LYS A 48 -10.54 -26.11 7.16
C LYS A 48 -10.56 -27.60 6.79
N ARG A 49 -9.53 -28.09 6.09
CA ARG A 49 -9.44 -29.45 5.54
C ARG A 49 -8.08 -30.10 5.86
N PRO A 50 -7.75 -30.34 7.14
CA PRO A 50 -6.42 -30.80 7.55
C PRO A 50 -6.08 -32.23 7.12
N SER A 51 -7.08 -33.01 6.70
CA SER A 51 -6.94 -34.39 6.23
C SER A 51 -6.70 -34.51 4.72
N GLU A 52 -6.83 -33.42 3.96
CA GLU A 52 -6.56 -33.42 2.51
C GLU A 52 -5.07 -33.23 2.21
N ASP A 53 -4.64 -33.73 1.05
CA ASP A 53 -3.27 -33.58 0.58
C ASP A 53 -2.95 -32.10 0.32
N PRO A 54 -1.93 -31.52 0.98
CA PRO A 54 -1.48 -30.15 0.73
C PRO A 54 -1.25 -29.82 -0.75
N ILE A 55 -0.84 -30.78 -1.58
CA ILE A 55 -0.67 -30.55 -3.03
C ILE A 55 -2.02 -30.26 -3.70
N HIS A 56 -3.07 -30.99 -3.33
CA HIS A 56 -4.40 -30.74 -3.88
C HIS A 56 -4.92 -29.39 -3.40
N LEU A 57 -4.70 -29.04 -2.12
CA LEU A 57 -5.13 -27.77 -1.57
C LEU A 57 -4.47 -26.58 -2.26
N ILE A 58 -3.16 -26.63 -2.54
CA ILE A 58 -2.50 -25.51 -3.26
C ILE A 58 -2.94 -25.44 -4.71
N LYS A 59 -3.17 -26.58 -5.38
CA LYS A 59 -3.73 -26.59 -6.74
C LYS A 59 -5.13 -25.97 -6.78
N ASP A 60 -5.99 -26.33 -5.82
CA ASP A 60 -7.31 -25.71 -5.69
C ASP A 60 -7.18 -24.18 -5.56
N VAL A 61 -6.24 -23.68 -4.75
CA VAL A 61 -6.02 -22.23 -4.60
C VAL A 61 -5.59 -21.59 -5.92
N LEU A 62 -4.65 -22.21 -6.63
CA LEU A 62 -4.15 -21.68 -7.90
C LEU A 62 -5.22 -21.74 -9.01
N ASP A 63 -6.05 -22.78 -9.02
CA ASP A 63 -7.19 -22.90 -9.94
C ASP A 63 -8.27 -21.86 -9.64
N ASP A 64 -8.55 -21.59 -8.35
CA ASP A 64 -9.49 -20.53 -7.93
C ASP A 64 -8.98 -19.12 -8.30
N LEU A 65 -7.67 -18.90 -8.26
CA LEU A 65 -7.02 -17.64 -8.61
C LEU A 65 -7.00 -17.38 -10.12
N GLY A 66 -6.95 -18.45 -10.91
CA GLY A 66 -6.90 -18.40 -12.37
C GLY A 66 -5.49 -18.57 -12.95
N SER A 67 -5.44 -18.72 -14.28
CA SER A 67 -4.17 -18.93 -14.99
C SER A 67 -3.32 -17.65 -15.03
N PRO A 68 -1.98 -17.75 -15.09
CA PRO A 68 -1.10 -16.59 -15.28
C PRO A 68 -1.50 -15.71 -16.48
N GLU A 69 -1.98 -16.33 -17.56
CA GLU A 69 -2.45 -15.64 -18.77
C GLU A 69 -3.77 -14.87 -18.54
N GLU A 70 -4.64 -15.38 -17.68
CA GLU A 70 -5.90 -14.74 -17.32
C GLU A 70 -5.66 -13.55 -16.38
N ILE A 71 -4.76 -13.71 -15.41
CA ILE A 71 -4.33 -12.63 -14.51
C ILE A 71 -3.68 -11.50 -15.31
N ALA A 72 -2.76 -11.82 -16.24
CA ALA A 72 -2.13 -10.82 -17.10
C ALA A 72 -3.15 -10.10 -18.01
N ARG A 73 -4.17 -10.81 -18.49
CA ARG A 73 -5.24 -10.22 -19.30
C ARG A 73 -6.11 -9.29 -18.47
N GLN A 74 -6.50 -9.69 -17.26
CA GLN A 74 -7.29 -8.85 -16.36
C GLN A 74 -6.52 -7.58 -15.99
N TYR A 75 -5.22 -7.70 -15.68
CA TYR A 75 -4.34 -6.56 -15.45
C TYR A 75 -4.28 -5.60 -16.64
N GLY A 76 -4.15 -6.14 -17.87
CA GLY A 76 -4.18 -5.33 -19.08
C GLY A 76 -5.53 -4.64 -19.32
N ILE A 77 -6.65 -5.27 -18.96
CA ILE A 77 -7.99 -4.66 -19.04
C ILE A 77 -8.15 -3.58 -17.98
N GLU A 78 -7.70 -3.81 -16.76
CA GLU A 78 -7.77 -2.83 -15.65
C GLU A 78 -6.94 -1.57 -15.95
N GLN A 79 -5.77 -1.70 -16.59
CA GLN A 79 -5.01 -0.54 -17.08
C GLN A 79 -5.70 0.23 -18.22
N ILE A 80 -6.57 -0.42 -19.00
CA ILE A 80 -7.28 0.21 -20.13
C ILE A 80 -8.63 0.80 -19.68
N GLU A 81 -9.28 0.20 -18.69
CA GLU A 81 -10.58 0.63 -18.13
C GLU A 81 -10.48 1.53 -16.90
N GLU A 82 -9.34 1.60 -16.21
CA GLU A 82 -9.07 2.79 -15.38
C GLU A 82 -9.02 3.98 -16.34
N PRO A 83 -9.98 4.94 -16.30
CA PRO A 83 -9.77 6.18 -17.00
C PRO A 83 -8.44 6.73 -16.47
N ASP A 84 -7.57 7.07 -17.40
CA ASP A 84 -6.24 7.64 -17.25
C ASP A 84 -6.30 8.99 -16.47
N THR A 85 -6.74 8.93 -15.21
CA THR A 85 -6.86 10.03 -14.25
C THR A 85 -5.96 9.77 -13.06
N ARG A 86 -4.79 9.18 -13.28
CA ARG A 86 -3.61 9.47 -12.46
C ARG A 86 -2.69 10.42 -13.21
N ASN A 87 -3.29 11.47 -13.76
CA ASN A 87 -2.59 12.67 -14.17
C ASN A 87 -1.72 13.11 -12.98
N SER A 88 -0.45 13.45 -13.19
CA SER A 88 0.44 13.98 -12.14
C SER A 88 -0.16 15.16 -11.35
N ALA A 89 -1.19 15.78 -11.90
CA ALA A 89 -2.06 16.74 -11.24
C ALA A 89 -2.75 16.20 -9.98
N ASP A 90 -3.24 14.95 -9.94
CA ASP A 90 -3.97 14.41 -8.77
C ASP A 90 -3.04 14.12 -7.59
N LYS A 91 -1.81 13.64 -7.86
CA LYS A 91 -0.77 13.58 -6.81
C LYS A 91 -0.47 14.98 -6.28
N TRP A 92 -0.32 15.97 -7.16
CA TRP A 92 -0.11 17.37 -6.75
C TRP A 92 -1.28 17.95 -5.95
N ILE A 93 -2.52 17.68 -6.36
CA ILE A 93 -3.73 18.11 -5.66
C ILE A 93 -3.79 17.47 -4.28
N TYR A 94 -3.54 16.17 -4.17
CA TYR A 94 -3.50 15.48 -2.88
C TYR A 94 -2.44 16.06 -1.93
N TYR A 95 -1.19 16.23 -2.39
CA TYR A 95 -0.14 16.83 -1.57
C TYR A 95 -0.46 18.29 -1.20
N THR A 96 -1.02 19.07 -2.13
CA THR A 96 -1.43 20.46 -1.88
C THR A 96 -2.58 20.53 -0.88
N MET A 97 -3.58 19.68 -1.01
CA MET A 97 -4.73 19.62 -0.10
C MET A 97 -4.32 19.19 1.31
N ARG A 98 -3.41 18.22 1.41
CA ARG A 98 -2.80 17.80 2.68
C ARG A 98 -2.02 18.94 3.33
N LEU A 99 -1.21 19.66 2.56
CA LEU A 99 -0.46 20.82 3.06
C LEU A 99 -1.40 21.93 3.56
N MET A 100 -2.45 22.24 2.80
CA MET A 100 -3.47 23.22 3.17
C MET A 100 -4.20 22.82 4.47
N ALA A 101 -4.57 21.54 4.61
CA ALA A 101 -5.19 21.03 5.83
C ALA A 101 -4.26 21.18 7.04
N SER A 102 -2.98 20.83 6.90
CA SER A 102 -1.98 21.00 7.96
C SER A 102 -1.80 22.47 8.36
N ILE A 103 -1.72 23.39 7.40
CA ILE A 103 -1.63 24.83 7.67
C ILE A 103 -2.87 25.31 8.43
N LEU A 104 -4.06 24.87 8.03
CA LEU A 104 -5.31 25.25 8.67
C LEU A 104 -5.36 24.77 10.14
N VAL A 105 -4.92 23.54 10.41
CA VAL A 105 -4.81 23.01 11.78
C VAL A 105 -3.82 23.83 12.62
N VAL A 106 -2.67 24.20 12.07
CA VAL A 106 -1.66 25.04 12.77
C VAL A 106 -2.22 26.42 13.11
N VAL A 107 -2.94 27.05 12.18
CA VAL A 107 -3.57 28.35 12.40
C VAL A 107 -4.64 28.27 13.50
N LEU A 108 -5.50 27.25 13.47
CA LEU A 108 -6.52 27.04 14.50
C LEU A 108 -5.90 26.78 15.87
N ALA A 109 -4.89 25.90 15.94
CA ALA A 109 -4.18 25.60 17.19
C ALA A 109 -3.47 26.85 17.76
N SER A 110 -2.88 27.67 16.90
CA SER A 110 -2.23 28.93 17.29
C SER A 110 -3.23 29.96 17.82
N TRP A 111 -4.41 30.05 17.18
CA TRP A 111 -5.49 30.93 17.62
C TRP A 111 -6.03 30.53 19.01
N ILE A 112 -6.23 29.22 19.23
CA ILE A 112 -6.62 28.68 20.54
C ILE A 112 -5.54 28.98 21.58
N ALA A 113 -4.27 28.71 21.28
CA ALA A 113 -3.16 28.96 22.20
C ALA A 113 -3.04 30.44 22.59
N SER A 114 -3.17 31.35 21.62
CA SER A 114 -3.15 32.80 21.89
C SER A 114 -4.35 33.25 22.72
N THR A 115 -5.53 32.70 22.48
CA THR A 115 -6.76 33.00 23.25
C THR A 115 -6.68 32.51 24.69
N ILE A 116 -6.19 31.28 24.91
CA ILE A 116 -6.05 30.69 26.26
C ILE A 116 -4.99 31.44 27.08
N THR A 117 -3.93 31.93 26.43
CA THR A 117 -2.83 32.60 27.12
C THR A 117 -3.04 34.10 27.30
N GLU A 118 -4.23 34.62 26.99
CA GLU A 118 -4.57 36.06 27.07
C GLU A 118 -3.52 36.96 26.37
N GLY A 119 -2.90 36.47 25.29
CA GLY A 119 -1.85 37.19 24.56
C GLY A 119 -0.44 37.13 25.16
N LEU A 120 -0.18 36.33 26.20
CA LEU A 120 1.19 36.05 26.68
C LEU A 120 2.05 35.31 25.64
N VAL A 121 1.40 34.51 24.78
CA VAL A 121 2.04 33.88 23.63
C VAL A 121 1.56 34.57 22.37
N ASP A 122 2.49 35.20 21.66
CA ASP A 122 2.22 35.83 20.37
C ASP A 122 1.74 34.76 19.37
N PHE A 123 0.62 35.04 18.71
CA PHE A 123 0.07 34.19 17.66
C PHE A 123 1.11 33.84 16.59
N ASN A 124 1.95 34.81 16.21
CA ASN A 124 3.00 34.58 15.22
C ASN A 124 4.05 33.58 15.72
N PHE A 125 4.39 33.64 17.01
CA PHE A 125 5.34 32.71 17.63
C PHE A 125 4.76 31.29 17.68
N ALA A 126 3.48 31.14 18.04
CA ALA A 126 2.79 29.86 18.06
C ALA A 126 2.72 29.21 16.67
N VAL A 127 2.39 30.00 15.63
CA VAL A 127 2.35 29.51 14.24
C VAL A 127 3.72 29.01 13.80
N ILE A 128 4.79 29.78 14.03
CA ILE A 128 6.16 29.40 13.64
C ILE A 128 6.58 28.11 14.36
N MET A 129 6.30 27.99 15.66
CA MET A 129 6.69 26.82 16.44
C MET A 129 5.95 25.56 15.99
N LEU A 130 4.64 25.63 15.77
CA LEU A 130 3.83 24.50 15.32
C LEU A 130 4.20 24.08 13.89
N LEU A 131 4.52 25.03 13.01
CA LEU A 131 4.98 24.74 11.66
C LEU A 131 6.34 24.02 11.68
N ALA A 132 7.26 24.42 12.58
CA ALA A 132 8.53 23.74 12.78
C ALA A 132 8.33 22.28 13.27
N PHE A 133 7.41 22.05 14.20
CA PHE A 133 7.06 20.70 14.65
C PHE A 133 6.45 19.85 13.53
N ALA A 134 5.56 20.41 12.71
CA ALA A 134 4.97 19.70 11.58
C ALA A 134 6.03 19.29 10.53
N ILE A 135 6.98 20.18 10.23
CA ILE A 135 8.11 19.87 9.32
C ILE A 135 8.99 18.76 9.92
N PHE A 136 9.25 18.83 11.22
CA PHE A 136 10.06 17.81 11.91
C PHE A 136 9.37 16.44 11.93
N GLU A 137 8.07 16.38 12.24
CA GLU A 137 7.28 15.14 12.18
C GLU A 137 7.28 14.57 10.76
N TRP A 138 7.09 15.42 9.75
CA TRP A 138 7.14 14.99 8.35
C TRP A 138 8.51 14.41 7.98
N TYR A 139 9.60 15.06 8.40
CA TYR A 139 10.96 14.57 8.17
C TYR A 139 11.21 13.22 8.84
N VAL A 140 10.82 13.08 10.11
CA VAL A 140 10.94 11.82 10.87
C VAL A 140 10.12 10.71 10.21
N ARG A 141 8.86 10.97 9.86
CA ARG A 141 8.00 9.97 9.20
C ARG A 141 8.57 9.54 7.84
N THR A 142 9.19 10.46 7.10
CA THR A 142 9.84 10.18 5.80
C THR A 142 11.11 9.36 5.94
N GLN A 143 11.87 9.49 7.04
CA GLN A 143 12.98 8.58 7.32
C GLN A 143 12.49 7.19 7.74
N GLN A 144 11.45 7.11 8.58
CA GLN A 144 10.88 5.83 9.02
C GLN A 144 10.28 4.99 7.89
N THR A 145 9.82 5.63 6.81
CA THR A 145 9.30 4.94 5.61
C THR A 145 10.39 4.56 4.60
N LYS A 146 11.66 4.96 4.82
CA LYS A 146 12.80 4.57 3.99
C LYS A 146 13.61 3.42 4.57
N ASP A 147 13.52 3.22 5.89
CA ASP A 147 14.18 2.13 6.62
C ASP A 147 13.27 0.90 6.85
N ALA A 148 12.03 0.97 6.35
CA ALA A 148 11.05 -0.13 6.33
C ALA A 148 10.91 -0.67 4.91
#